data_AF-A0A7S2MV72-F1
#
_entry.id   AF-A0A7S2MV72-F1
#
_cell.length_a   1.000
_cell.length_b   1.000
_cell.length_c   1.000
_cell.angle_alpha   90.00
_cell.angle_beta   90.00
_cell.angle_gamma   90.00
#
_symmetry.space_group_name_H-M   'P 1'
#
loop_
_entity.id
_entity.type
_entity.pdbx_description
1 polymer ?
#
loop_
_entity_poly.entity_id
_entity_poly.type
_entity_poly.pdbx_seq_one_letter_code
_entity_poly.pdbx_strand_id
1 'polypeptide(L)'
;RAPAAARTVLVIRRDPKKSIHRAVLNHDEVVDELQRRLPQWKLEEFTDYPRSPSIFATCAMFRRADLIVGPHGAGFANLVCGRSGTPVIEFQKIYGGYDFEILTLKLGMPYVGLRS
;
A
#
# COMPACT_ATOMS: atom_id res chain seq x y z
N ARG A 1 -10.18 -27.05 -13.35
CA ARG A 1 -10.20 -25.90 -12.40
C ARG A 1 -9.04 -24.99 -12.80
N ALA A 2 -9.30 -23.76 -13.23
CA ALA A 2 -8.21 -22.82 -13.57
C ALA A 2 -7.33 -22.58 -12.33
N PRO A 3 -6.01 -22.38 -12.49
CA PRO A 3 -5.15 -22.04 -11.35
C PRO A 3 -5.71 -20.77 -10.68
N ALA A 4 -5.76 -20.76 -9.34
CA ALA A 4 -6.14 -19.55 -8.61
C ALA A 4 -5.16 -18.43 -9.01
N ALA A 5 -5.70 -17.27 -9.41
CA ALA A 5 -4.87 -16.13 -9.75
C ALA A 5 -3.94 -15.79 -8.57
N ALA A 6 -2.67 -15.52 -8.87
CA ALA A 6 -1.68 -15.17 -7.85
C ALA A 6 -2.16 -13.94 -7.09
N ARG A 7 -2.14 -14.02 -5.74
CA ARG A 7 -2.50 -12.89 -4.88
C ARG A 7 -1.51 -11.75 -5.06
N THR A 8 -1.96 -10.51 -4.89
CA THR A 8 -1.13 -9.32 -5.10
C THR A 8 -0.93 -8.52 -3.82
N VAL A 9 0.32 -8.25 -3.44
CA VAL A 9 0.67 -7.24 -2.44
C VAL A 9 1.01 -5.93 -3.16
N LEU A 10 0.30 -4.87 -2.82
CA LEU A 10 0.56 -3.52 -3.32
C LEU A 10 1.37 -2.74 -2.29
N VAL A 11 2.60 -2.38 -2.64
CA VAL A 11 3.47 -1.55 -1.80
C VAL A 11 3.45 -0.12 -2.33
N ILE A 12 3.19 0.85 -1.47
CA ILE A 12 3.17 2.27 -1.82
C ILE A 12 4.53 2.86 -1.51
N ARG A 13 5.23 3.32 -2.55
CA ARG A 13 6.48 4.06 -2.48
C ARG A 13 6.22 5.55 -2.61
N ARG A 14 6.80 6.33 -1.70
CA ARG A 14 7.02 7.77 -1.91
C ARG A 14 8.48 7.95 -2.23
N ASP A 15 8.75 8.42 -3.45
CA ASP A 15 10.13 8.61 -3.84
C ASP A 15 10.77 9.74 -3.00
N PRO A 16 11.96 9.53 -2.40
CA PRO A 16 12.62 10.54 -1.60
C PRO A 16 12.95 11.81 -2.39
N LYS A 17 13.09 11.72 -3.72
CA LYS A 17 13.27 12.89 -4.61
C LYS A 17 12.03 13.80 -4.64
N LYS A 18 10.84 13.27 -4.32
CA LYS A 18 9.58 14.05 -4.24
C LYS A 18 9.16 14.37 -2.82
N SER A 19 9.41 13.48 -1.86
CA SER A 19 8.98 13.69 -0.47
C SER A 19 9.79 12.85 0.52
N ILE A 20 10.97 13.34 0.91
CA ILE A 20 11.84 12.66 1.88
C ILE A 20 11.14 12.33 3.21
N HIS A 21 10.32 13.26 3.72
CA HIS A 21 9.63 13.05 4.99
C HIS A 21 8.58 11.93 4.94
N ARG A 22 8.03 11.61 3.77
CA ARG A 22 7.01 10.55 3.62
C ARG A 22 7.58 9.27 2.99
N ALA A 23 8.88 9.26 2.71
CA ALA A 23 9.58 8.09 2.18
C ALA A 23 9.91 7.14 3.34
N VAL A 24 9.85 5.84 3.04
CA VAL A 24 10.46 4.80 3.88
C VAL A 24 11.92 4.71 3.45
N LEU A 25 12.85 5.04 4.35
CA LEU A 25 14.27 5.15 3.99
C LEU A 25 14.90 3.79 3.60
N ASN A 26 14.38 2.70 4.15
CA ASN A 26 14.75 1.32 3.81
C ASN A 26 13.67 0.62 2.98
N HIS A 27 13.04 1.33 2.03
CA HIS A 27 11.96 0.80 1.20
C HIS A 27 12.32 -0.52 0.50
N ASP A 28 13.55 -0.61 -0.03
CA ASP A 28 13.98 -1.79 -0.76
C ASP A 28 14.10 -3.02 0.18
N GLU A 29 14.53 -2.84 1.44
CA GLU A 29 14.52 -3.92 2.45
C GLU A 29 13.09 -4.41 2.77
N VAL A 30 12.11 -3.50 2.80
CA VAL A 30 10.69 -3.86 2.97
C VAL A 30 10.19 -4.69 1.80
N VAL A 31 10.52 -4.30 0.57
CA VAL A 31 10.16 -5.03 -0.64
C VAL A 31 10.79 -6.43 -0.65
N ASP A 32 12.08 -6.53 -0.35
CA ASP A 32 12.81 -7.80 -0.30
C ASP A 32 12.24 -8.75 0.76
N GLU A 33 11.93 -8.24 1.95
CA GLU A 33 11.34 -9.04 3.03
C GLU A 33 9.93 -9.51 2.67
N LEU A 34 9.13 -8.67 2.00
CA LEU A 34 7.80 -9.07 1.50
C LEU A 34 7.90 -10.16 0.44
N GLN A 35 8.80 -10.05 -0.53
CA GLN A 35 9.01 -11.09 -1.55
C GLN A 35 9.45 -12.41 -0.92
N ARG A 36 10.36 -12.35 0.06
CA ARG A 36 10.87 -13.53 0.78
C ARG A 36 9.78 -14.23 1.61
N ARG A 37 8.93 -13.45 2.29
CA ARG A 37 7.84 -13.97 3.14
C ARG A 37 6.62 -14.41 2.34
N LEU A 38 6.39 -13.83 1.17
CA LEU A 38 5.24 -14.08 0.31
C LEU A 38 5.67 -14.53 -1.10
N PRO A 39 6.44 -15.61 -1.24
CA PRO A 39 7.07 -15.99 -2.52
C PRO A 39 6.08 -16.37 -3.64
N GLN A 40 4.83 -16.67 -3.27
CA GLN A 40 3.76 -17.02 -4.21
C GLN A 40 2.86 -15.82 -4.57
N TRP A 41 3.10 -14.66 -3.95
CA TRP A 41 2.34 -13.44 -4.21
C TRP A 41 3.08 -12.60 -5.23
N LYS A 42 2.33 -11.96 -6.11
CA LYS A 42 2.86 -10.91 -6.97
C LYS A 42 3.08 -9.65 -6.12
N LEU A 43 4.27 -9.08 -6.18
CA LEU A 43 4.51 -7.75 -5.66
C LEU A 43 4.26 -6.71 -6.75
N GLU A 44 3.46 -5.70 -6.43
CA GLU A 44 3.19 -4.55 -7.30
C GLU A 44 3.51 -3.28 -6.50
N GLU A 45 4.15 -2.30 -7.13
CA GLU A 45 4.54 -1.06 -6.47
C GLU A 45 3.80 0.13 -7.06
N PHE A 46 3.13 0.92 -6.22
CA PHE A 46 2.63 2.24 -6.57
C PHE A 46 3.68 3.28 -6.21
N THR A 47 4.21 3.99 -7.19
CA THR A 47 5.20 5.06 -7.02
C THR A 47 4.75 6.34 -7.70
N ASP A 48 5.17 7.49 -7.19
CA ASP A 48 4.88 8.79 -7.77
C ASP A 48 6.02 9.36 -8.62
N TYR A 49 7.13 8.63 -8.79
CA TYR A 49 8.30 9.03 -9.56
C TYR A 49 8.61 8.05 -10.71
N PRO A 50 9.04 8.53 -11.90
CA PRO A 50 9.16 9.93 -12.29
C PRO A 50 7.81 10.64 -12.44
N ARG A 51 6.74 9.87 -12.67
CA ARG A 51 5.35 10.36 -12.76
C ARG A 51 4.42 9.39 -12.04
N SER A 52 3.39 9.94 -11.42
CA SER A 52 2.32 9.12 -10.84
C SER A 52 1.53 8.41 -11.93
N PRO A 53 1.03 7.18 -11.67
CA PRO A 53 0.07 6.52 -12.55
C PRO A 53 -1.19 7.38 -12.74
N SER A 54 -1.90 7.17 -13.85
CA SER A 54 -3.22 7.77 -14.04
C SER A 54 -4.20 7.31 -12.95
N ILE A 55 -5.32 8.02 -12.79
CA ILE A 55 -6.36 7.63 -11.81
C ILE A 55 -6.90 6.22 -12.12
N PHE A 56 -7.16 5.90 -13.38
CA PHE A 56 -7.62 4.58 -13.79
C PHE A 56 -6.58 3.49 -13.48
N ALA A 57 -5.30 3.74 -13.76
CA ALA A 57 -4.24 2.81 -13.42
C ALA A 57 -4.15 2.61 -11.90
N THR A 58 -4.13 3.71 -11.14
CA THR A 58 -4.09 3.71 -9.68
C THR A 58 -5.24 2.88 -9.10
N CYS A 59 -6.48 3.17 -9.49
CA CYS A 59 -7.64 2.41 -9.00
C CYS A 59 -7.60 0.94 -9.41
N ALA A 60 -7.07 0.61 -10.59
CA ALA A 60 -6.89 -0.77 -10.99
C ALA A 60 -5.86 -1.50 -10.12
N MET A 61 -4.77 -0.85 -9.70
CA MET A 61 -3.77 -1.41 -8.78
C MET A 61 -4.40 -1.71 -7.42
N PHE A 62 -5.07 -0.72 -6.82
CA PHE A 62 -5.73 -0.86 -5.51
C PHE A 62 -6.84 -1.92 -5.53
N ARG A 63 -7.63 -1.97 -6.61
CA ARG A 63 -8.70 -2.97 -6.76
C ARG A 63 -8.16 -4.41 -6.87
N ARG A 64 -6.98 -4.60 -7.47
CA ARG A 64 -6.32 -5.93 -7.58
C ARG A 64 -5.64 -6.37 -6.29
N ALA A 65 -5.30 -5.45 -5.39
CA ALA A 65 -4.56 -5.76 -4.18
C ALA A 65 -5.33 -6.70 -3.23
N ASP A 66 -4.65 -7.73 -2.74
CA ASP A 66 -5.07 -8.61 -1.66
C ASP A 66 -4.41 -8.21 -0.32
N LEU A 67 -3.41 -7.33 -0.36
CA LEU A 67 -2.77 -6.65 0.77
C LEU A 67 -2.23 -5.31 0.29
N ILE A 68 -2.38 -4.25 1.09
CA ILE A 68 -1.83 -2.93 0.80
C ILE A 68 -0.88 -2.54 1.94
N VAL A 69 0.33 -2.10 1.60
CA VAL A 69 1.36 -1.68 2.56
C VAL A 69 1.88 -0.30 2.16
N GLY A 70 2.03 0.63 3.10
CA GLY A 70 2.60 1.93 2.76
C GLY A 70 2.75 2.92 3.92
N PRO A 71 3.46 4.03 3.70
CA PRO A 71 3.60 5.10 4.69
C PRO A 71 2.33 5.95 4.82
N HIS A 72 2.12 6.53 6.02
CA HIS A 72 1.05 7.48 6.27
C HIS A 72 1.01 8.61 5.23
N GLY A 73 -0.18 8.88 4.67
CA GLY A 73 -0.38 10.00 3.73
C GLY A 73 0.29 9.82 2.35
N ALA A 74 0.63 8.59 1.97
CA ALA A 74 1.39 8.28 0.76
C ALA A 74 0.56 7.87 -0.47
N GLY A 75 -0.76 7.99 -0.41
CA GLY A 75 -1.66 7.49 -1.44
C GLY A 75 -2.84 6.69 -0.90
N PHE A 76 -2.99 6.59 0.43
CA PHE A 76 -4.09 5.89 1.08
C PHE A 76 -5.48 6.52 0.84
N ALA A 77 -5.56 7.75 0.33
CA ALA A 77 -6.82 8.25 -0.21
C ALA A 77 -7.39 7.35 -1.34
N ASN A 78 -6.53 6.62 -2.06
CA ASN A 78 -6.95 5.69 -3.11
C ASN A 78 -7.49 4.35 -2.57
N LEU A 79 -7.52 4.13 -1.24
CA LEU A 79 -8.16 2.96 -0.63
C LEU A 79 -9.63 2.84 -1.04
N VAL A 80 -10.29 3.95 -1.38
CA VAL A 80 -11.66 3.96 -1.94
C VAL A 80 -11.81 3.11 -3.22
N CYS A 81 -10.71 2.84 -3.93
CA CYS A 81 -10.69 1.96 -5.10
C CYS A 81 -10.38 0.49 -4.76
N GLY A 82 -10.00 0.19 -3.52
CA GLY A 82 -9.73 -1.16 -3.04
C GLY A 82 -11.01 -1.97 -2.78
N ARG A 83 -10.84 -3.28 -2.59
CA ARG A 83 -11.94 -4.18 -2.26
C ARG A 83 -12.18 -4.19 -0.74
N SER A 84 -13.44 -4.23 -0.31
CA SER A 84 -13.75 -4.50 1.09
C SER A 84 -13.13 -5.84 1.51
N GLY A 85 -12.62 -5.92 2.73
CA GLY A 85 -11.86 -7.05 3.25
C GLY A 85 -10.37 -7.06 2.89
N THR A 86 -9.88 -6.19 1.98
CA THR A 86 -8.44 -6.09 1.71
C THR A 86 -7.71 -5.52 2.94
N PRO A 87 -6.78 -6.25 3.58
CA PRO A 87 -6.01 -5.74 4.71
C PRO A 87 -5.05 -4.61 4.31
N VAL A 88 -4.86 -3.67 5.22
CA VAL A 88 -3.95 -2.52 5.08
C VAL A 88 -2.95 -2.50 6.22
N ILE A 89 -1.66 -2.41 5.90
CA ILE A 89 -0.57 -2.17 6.85
C ILE A 89 -0.03 -0.77 6.60
N GLU A 90 -0.07 0.07 7.64
CA GLU A 90 0.40 1.44 7.58
C GLU A 90 1.68 1.64 8.37
N PHE A 91 2.70 2.26 7.80
CA PHE A 91 3.79 2.86 8.58
C PHE A 91 3.32 4.23 9.09
N GLN A 92 2.83 4.24 10.33
CA GLN A 92 2.30 5.43 11.01
C GLN A 92 3.45 6.33 11.47
N LYS A 93 3.22 7.64 11.44
CA LYS A 93 4.08 8.61 12.14
C LYS A 93 3.51 8.93 13.52
N ILE A 94 4.37 9.21 14.49
CA ILE A 94 4.01 9.58 15.88
C ILE A 94 3.00 10.74 15.94
N TYR A 95 3.01 11.66 14.96
CA TYR A 95 2.15 12.84 14.91
C TYR A 95 1.10 12.83 13.77
N GLY A 96 0.68 11.64 13.31
CA GLY A 96 -0.37 11.49 12.29
C GLY A 96 -1.79 11.42 12.89
N GLY A 97 -2.79 11.88 12.13
CA GLY A 97 -4.20 11.68 12.46
C GLY A 97 -4.63 10.22 12.24
N TYR A 98 -5.76 9.82 12.82
CA TYR A 98 -6.37 8.50 12.65
C TYR A 98 -7.15 8.38 11.32
N ASP A 99 -6.88 9.26 10.35
CA ASP A 99 -7.72 9.46 9.17
C ASP A 99 -7.84 8.19 8.32
N PHE A 100 -6.72 7.49 8.12
CA PHE A 100 -6.70 6.28 7.31
C PHE A 100 -7.17 5.03 8.05
N GLU A 101 -7.03 4.97 9.37
CA GLU A 101 -7.65 3.94 10.20
C GLU A 101 -9.19 4.07 10.18
N ILE A 102 -9.69 5.30 10.27
CA ILE A 102 -11.13 5.57 10.15
C ILE A 102 -11.60 5.26 8.72
N LEU A 103 -10.84 5.63 7.69
CA LEU A 103 -11.18 5.33 6.30
C LEU A 103 -11.27 3.82 6.06
N THR A 104 -10.29 3.03 6.52
CA THR A 104 -10.32 1.57 6.36
C THR A 104 -11.49 0.95 7.10
N LEU A 105 -11.81 1.42 8.31
CA LEU A 105 -13.01 1.00 9.04
C LEU A 105 -14.29 1.23 8.22
N LYS A 106 -14.43 2.41 7.59
CA LYS A 106 -15.60 2.75 6.76
C LYS A 106 -15.66 1.94 5.45
N LEU A 107 -14.51 1.54 4.91
CA LEU A 107 -14.43 0.70 3.70
C LEU A 107 -14.53 -0.81 4.02
N GLY A 108 -14.63 -1.20 5.29
CA GLY A 108 -14.64 -2.60 5.72
C GLY A 108 -13.31 -3.30 5.46
N MET A 109 -12.19 -2.59 5.62
CA MET A 109 -10.84 -3.08 5.40
C MET A 109 -10.15 -3.33 6.75
N PRO A 110 -9.62 -4.54 7.03
CA PRO A 110 -8.78 -4.77 8.20
C PRO A 110 -7.55 -3.86 8.19
N TYR A 111 -7.15 -3.34 9.35
CA TYR A 111 -6.11 -2.34 9.46
C TYR A 111 -5.10 -2.66 10.55
N VAL A 112 -3.81 -2.46 10.26
CA VAL A 112 -2.71 -2.52 11.23
C VAL A 112 -1.80 -1.31 11.04
N GLY A 113 -1.70 -0.48 12.06
CA GLY A 113 -0.75 0.64 12.11
C GLY A 113 0.55 0.24 12.82
N LEU A 114 1.67 0.39 12.15
CA LEU A 114 3.02 0.21 12.68
C LEU A 114 3.58 1.57 13.07
N ARG A 115 3.76 1.80 14.36
CA ARG A 115 4.29 3.06 14.91
C ARG A 115 5.80 2.95 15.07
N SER A 116 6.53 3.97 14.62
CA SER A 116 7.96 4.17 14.89
C SER A 116 8.16 5.43 15.71
#